data_AF-A0A6M2F2L8-F1
#
_entry.id   AF-A0A6M2F2L8-F1
#
_cell.length_a   1.000
_cell.length_b   1.000
_cell.length_c   1.000
_cell.angle_alpha   90.00
_cell.angle_beta   90.00
_cell.angle_gamma   90.00
#
_symmetry.space_group_name_H-M   'P 1'
#
loop_
_entity.id
_entity.type
_entity.pdbx_description
1 polymer ?
#
loop_
_entity_poly.entity_id
_entity_poly.type
_entity_poly.pdbx_seq_one_letter_code
_entity_poly.pdbx_strand_id
1 'polypeptide(L)'
;MKYPLSDIIISLSLCLLLLLANLTLTESSPQCKAWLVQSIPTDMPHLSPVPGVLTTGDVLLWLAKNSTKSLDVIAQYWQLVASPADPRSGDYGYSKEEMKRFGVDQGSAVYNAIEDAALRNVSIRLLQHSGVYPDFTKEPTDLASGRPNVKSVTLLLSKWWGSGIIHTKVWISDRKDVYIGSANNDWKSLTQVKEVGIYLVDCPKIAKSVETYFGNLWKLASLNSSAYTRTVSDQQWQVNRTVPCWSHFIDSKERCRCVGGFSINLIKLFVSWNQFLLVR
;
A
#
# COMPACT_ATOMS: atom_id res chain seq x y z
N MET A 1 -58.17 -11.84 -44.20
CA MET A 1 -56.95 -12.58 -43.82
C MET A 1 -56.98 -12.79 -42.31
N LYS A 2 -57.26 -14.01 -41.86
CA LYS A 2 -57.29 -14.37 -40.43
C LYS A 2 -55.92 -14.96 -40.10
N TYR A 3 -55.10 -14.26 -39.33
CA TYR A 3 -53.89 -14.86 -38.77
C TYR A 3 -54.32 -15.88 -37.71
N PRO A 4 -53.81 -17.13 -37.74
CA PRO A 4 -54.19 -18.15 -36.78
C PRO A 4 -53.66 -17.74 -35.39
N LEU A 5 -54.48 -17.97 -34.36
CA LEU A 5 -54.21 -17.59 -32.97
C LEU A 5 -52.86 -18.15 -32.46
N SER A 6 -52.40 -19.26 -33.04
CA SER A 6 -51.10 -19.90 -32.77
C SER A 6 -49.92 -18.97 -33.09
N ASP A 7 -49.98 -18.22 -34.19
CA ASP A 7 -48.85 -17.39 -34.65
C ASP A 7 -48.68 -16.16 -33.76
N ILE A 8 -49.80 -15.65 -33.24
CA ILE A 8 -49.82 -14.55 -32.26
C ILE A 8 -49.20 -15.00 -30.93
N ILE A 9 -49.54 -16.21 -30.47
CA ILE A 9 -49.01 -16.77 -29.22
C ILE A 9 -47.50 -17.04 -29.35
N ILE A 10 -47.04 -17.59 -30.47
CA ILE A 10 -45.61 -17.83 -30.73
C ILE A 10 -44.85 -16.50 -30.79
N SER A 11 -45.40 -15.49 -31.47
CA SER A 11 -44.78 -14.17 -31.56
C SER A 11 -44.68 -13.49 -30.19
N LEU A 12 -45.74 -13.54 -29.38
CA LEU A 12 -45.75 -13.01 -28.01
C LEU A 12 -44.76 -13.75 -27.10
N SER A 13 -44.68 -15.08 -27.24
CA SER A 13 -43.74 -15.91 -26.46
C SER A 13 -42.29 -15.62 -26.83
N LEU A 14 -42.00 -15.45 -28.12
CA LEU A 14 -40.67 -15.09 -28.62
C LEU A 14 -40.29 -13.66 -28.21
N CYS A 15 -41.24 -12.73 -28.25
CA CYS A 15 -41.04 -11.36 -27.79
C CYS A 15 -40.78 -11.32 -26.28
N LEU A 16 -41.52 -12.10 -25.49
CA LEU A 16 -41.30 -12.24 -24.04
C LEU A 16 -39.94 -12.89 -23.72
N LEU A 17 -39.52 -13.91 -24.47
CA LEU A 17 -38.19 -14.52 -24.35
C LEU A 17 -37.07 -13.53 -24.72
N LEU A 18 -37.27 -12.69 -25.74
CA LEU A 18 -36.33 -11.61 -26.10
C LEU A 18 -36.30 -10.49 -25.06
N LEU A 19 -37.43 -10.15 -24.45
CA LEU A 19 -37.54 -9.21 -23.34
C LEU A 19 -36.86 -9.75 -22.07
N LEU A 20 -37.02 -11.05 -21.78
CA LEU A 20 -36.37 -11.75 -20.67
C LEU A 20 -34.86 -11.96 -20.92
N ALA A 21 -34.43 -12.17 -22.16
CA ALA A 21 -33.01 -12.25 -22.51
C ALA A 21 -32.31 -10.87 -22.47
N ASN A 22 -33.05 -9.78 -22.67
CA ASN A 22 -32.56 -8.41 -22.53
C ASN A 22 -32.66 -7.84 -21.11
N LEU A 23 -33.26 -8.57 -20.16
CA LEU A 23 -33.06 -8.34 -18.73
C LEU A 23 -31.65 -8.79 -18.35
N THR A 24 -30.65 -8.13 -18.92
CA THR A 24 -29.37 -7.97 -18.26
C THR A 24 -29.68 -7.36 -16.90
N LEU A 25 -29.56 -8.18 -15.85
CA LEU A 25 -29.27 -7.67 -14.52
C LEU A 25 -28.03 -6.80 -14.71
N THR A 26 -28.25 -5.49 -14.85
CA THR A 26 -27.22 -4.51 -14.63
C THR A 26 -26.91 -4.64 -13.16
N GLU A 27 -26.00 -5.57 -12.85
CA GLU A 27 -25.27 -5.54 -11.60
C GLU A 27 -24.73 -4.13 -11.54
N SER A 28 -25.37 -3.31 -10.71
CA SER A 28 -24.84 -2.01 -10.30
C SER A 28 -23.45 -2.34 -9.75
N SER A 29 -22.42 -2.20 -10.59
CA SER A 29 -21.04 -2.32 -10.16
C SER A 29 -20.94 -1.51 -8.87
N PRO A 30 -20.49 -2.09 -7.74
CA PRO A 30 -20.33 -1.30 -6.52
C PRO A 30 -19.59 -0.02 -6.89
N GLN A 31 -20.26 1.10 -6.64
CA GLN A 31 -19.77 2.39 -7.09
C GLN A 31 -18.52 2.66 -6.27
N CYS A 32 -17.35 2.51 -6.90
CA CYS A 32 -16.07 2.84 -6.31
C CYS A 32 -16.13 4.30 -5.84
N LYS A 33 -15.93 4.52 -4.53
CA LYS A 33 -15.95 5.84 -3.92
C LYS A 33 -14.54 6.26 -3.57
N ALA A 34 -14.29 7.56 -3.70
CA ALA A 34 -13.00 8.16 -3.42
C ALA A 34 -13.18 9.36 -2.48
N TRP A 35 -12.31 9.46 -1.48
CA TRP A 35 -12.23 10.61 -0.57
C TRP A 35 -10.82 11.11 -0.51
N LEU A 36 -10.67 12.43 -0.43
CA LEU A 36 -9.43 13.03 0.02
C LEU A 36 -9.26 12.76 1.51
N VAL A 37 -8.01 12.57 1.89
CA VAL A 37 -7.60 12.29 3.25
C VAL A 37 -6.45 13.23 3.60
N GLN A 38 -6.42 13.72 4.84
CA GLN A 38 -5.37 14.58 5.32
C GLN A 38 -4.94 14.26 6.75
N SER A 39 -3.70 14.61 7.06
CA SER A 39 -3.26 14.84 8.44
C SER A 39 -2.85 16.31 8.52
N ILE A 40 -3.15 16.96 9.64
CA ILE A 40 -2.62 18.29 9.95
C ILE A 40 -2.20 18.32 11.42
N PRO A 41 -1.18 19.11 11.78
CA PRO A 41 -0.80 19.34 13.17
C PRO A 41 -1.99 19.72 14.05
N THR A 42 -2.26 18.93 15.10
CA THR A 42 -3.38 19.14 16.00
C THR A 42 -3.25 20.39 16.88
N ASP A 43 -2.04 20.92 17.03
CA ASP A 43 -1.71 22.07 17.87
C ASP A 43 -1.37 23.35 17.08
N MET A 44 -1.76 23.43 15.80
CA MET A 44 -1.65 24.64 14.98
C MET A 44 -3.01 25.36 14.83
N PRO A 45 -3.32 26.37 15.66
CA PRO A 45 -4.66 26.99 15.71
C PRO A 45 -5.08 27.71 14.41
N HIS A 46 -4.11 28.13 13.59
CA HIS A 46 -4.36 28.81 12.32
C HIS A 46 -4.53 27.87 11.13
N LEU A 47 -4.41 26.55 11.36
CA LEU A 47 -4.52 25.54 10.33
C LEU A 47 -5.71 24.65 10.66
N SER A 48 -6.88 24.98 10.10
CA SER A 48 -8.09 24.18 10.30
C SER A 48 -8.17 23.00 9.32
N PRO A 49 -8.81 21.87 9.70
CA PRO A 49 -9.14 20.81 8.77
C PRO A 49 -9.99 21.33 7.60
N VAL A 50 -9.78 20.78 6.40
CA VAL A 50 -10.61 21.12 5.24
C VAL A 50 -11.96 20.41 5.38
N PRO A 51 -13.10 21.12 5.37
CA PRO A 51 -14.41 20.49 5.50
C PRO A 51 -14.63 19.40 4.43
N GLY A 52 -15.10 18.22 4.86
CA GLY A 52 -15.36 17.09 3.96
C GLY A 52 -14.15 16.23 3.61
N VAL A 53 -12.95 16.59 4.07
CA VAL A 53 -11.74 15.75 3.94
C VAL A 53 -11.61 14.86 5.18
N LEU A 54 -11.33 13.57 4.96
CA LEU A 54 -11.18 12.59 6.04
C LEU A 54 -9.82 12.73 6.74
N THR A 55 -9.71 12.25 7.97
CA THR A 55 -8.41 12.20 8.66
C THR A 55 -7.64 10.93 8.27
N THR A 56 -6.32 11.03 8.09
CA THR A 56 -5.51 9.85 7.73
C THR A 56 -5.54 8.79 8.82
N GLY A 57 -5.42 9.20 10.09
CA GLY A 57 -5.46 8.26 11.20
C GLY A 57 -6.78 7.50 11.28
N ASP A 58 -7.92 8.13 11.05
CA ASP A 58 -9.21 7.43 11.02
C ASP A 58 -9.30 6.45 9.85
N VAL A 59 -8.84 6.84 8.66
CA VAL A 59 -8.85 5.95 7.48
C VAL A 59 -7.99 4.71 7.71
N LEU A 60 -6.77 4.86 8.24
CA LEU A 60 -5.91 3.71 8.53
C LEU A 60 -6.52 2.81 9.63
N LEU A 61 -7.12 3.44 10.64
CA LEU A 61 -7.85 2.74 11.70
C LEU A 61 -9.02 1.93 11.13
N TRP A 62 -9.83 2.51 10.24
CA TRP A 62 -10.96 1.84 9.59
C TRP A 62 -10.51 0.71 8.68
N LEU A 63 -9.44 0.92 7.90
CA LEU A 63 -8.88 -0.12 7.04
C LEU A 63 -8.51 -1.36 7.86
N ALA A 64 -7.80 -1.21 8.99
CA ALA A 64 -7.45 -2.32 9.88
C ALA A 64 -8.66 -2.93 10.61
N LYS A 65 -9.55 -2.09 11.17
CA LYS A 65 -10.74 -2.57 11.90
C LYS A 65 -11.71 -3.33 11.01
N ASN A 66 -11.91 -2.86 9.77
CA ASN A 66 -12.89 -3.42 8.86
C ASN A 66 -12.35 -4.56 8.00
N SER A 67 -11.02 -4.82 7.98
CA SER A 67 -10.48 -6.01 7.33
C SER A 67 -11.05 -7.29 7.94
N THR A 68 -11.52 -8.18 7.07
CA THR A 68 -12.09 -9.48 7.42
C THR A 68 -11.30 -10.66 6.84
N LYS A 69 -10.54 -10.44 5.76
CA LYS A 69 -9.80 -11.48 5.02
C LYS A 69 -8.31 -11.16 4.92
N SER A 70 -7.98 -9.93 4.52
CA SER A 70 -6.59 -9.56 4.25
C SER A 70 -6.30 -8.09 4.51
N LEU A 71 -5.11 -7.81 5.03
CA LEU A 71 -4.56 -6.46 5.15
C LEU A 71 -3.12 -6.43 4.65
N ASP A 72 -2.87 -5.72 3.56
CA ASP A 72 -1.53 -5.52 3.02
C ASP A 72 -1.07 -4.09 3.24
N VAL A 73 0.13 -3.91 3.79
CA VAL A 73 0.67 -2.60 4.12
C VAL A 73 2.07 -2.44 3.57
N ILE A 74 2.30 -1.37 2.81
CA ILE A 74 3.63 -0.92 2.42
C ILE A 74 3.94 0.35 3.21
N ALA A 75 5.03 0.35 3.94
CA ALA A 75 5.50 1.50 4.68
C ALA A 75 6.99 1.74 4.45
N GLN A 76 7.42 2.99 4.50
CA GLN A 76 8.84 3.32 4.52
C GLN A 76 9.46 2.97 5.88
N TYR A 77 8.80 3.35 6.97
CA TYR A 77 9.19 3.05 8.34
C TYR A 77 7.95 2.98 9.24
N TRP A 78 8.12 2.46 10.46
CA TRP A 78 7.06 2.26 11.45
C TRP A 78 7.40 2.88 12.80
N GLN A 79 6.54 3.75 13.30
CA GLN A 79 6.60 4.24 14.67
C GLN A 79 5.19 4.66 15.13
N LEU A 80 4.22 3.75 15.01
CA LEU A 80 2.84 4.00 15.43
C LEU A 80 2.73 4.06 16.96
N VAL A 81 3.62 3.36 17.67
CA VAL A 81 3.73 3.38 19.13
C VAL A 81 4.89 4.28 19.52
N ALA A 82 4.59 5.38 20.21
CA ALA A 82 5.64 6.29 20.65
C ALA A 82 6.55 5.66 21.71
N SER A 83 7.80 6.12 21.74
CA SER A 83 8.80 5.66 22.70
C SER A 83 9.59 6.83 23.31
N PRO A 84 8.96 7.73 24.08
CA PRO A 84 9.62 8.93 24.61
C PRO A 84 10.72 8.65 25.64
N ALA A 85 10.82 7.40 26.12
CA ALA A 85 11.88 6.95 27.01
C ALA A 85 13.10 6.35 26.27
N ASP A 86 13.00 6.07 24.97
CA ASP A 86 14.11 5.52 24.18
C ASP A 86 14.95 6.67 23.59
N PRO A 87 16.23 6.83 23.95
CA PRO A 87 17.09 7.90 23.45
C PRO A 87 17.35 7.84 21.94
N ARG A 88 16.97 6.74 21.28
CA ARG A 88 17.06 6.60 19.81
C ARG A 88 15.79 7.07 19.12
N SER A 89 14.68 7.19 19.84
CA SER A 89 13.40 7.62 19.26
C SER A 89 13.42 9.12 19.00
N GLY A 90 12.76 9.55 17.91
CA GLY A 90 12.51 10.97 17.65
C GLY A 90 11.51 11.61 18.64
N ASP A 91 11.03 10.83 19.61
CA ASP A 91 10.06 11.22 20.63
C ASP A 91 10.76 11.43 21.99
N TYR A 92 12.07 11.16 22.06
CA TYR A 92 12.82 11.12 23.30
C TYR A 92 12.74 12.44 24.07
N GLY A 93 12.42 12.34 25.35
CA GLY A 93 12.42 13.48 26.27
C GLY A 93 11.08 14.20 26.41
N TYR A 94 10.05 13.87 25.61
CA TYR A 94 8.72 14.41 25.82
C TYR A 94 8.02 13.78 27.03
N SER A 95 7.31 14.61 27.80
CA SER A 95 6.45 14.17 28.91
C SER A 95 5.21 13.43 28.40
N LYS A 96 4.53 12.68 29.28
CA LYS A 96 3.28 11.99 28.92
C LYS A 96 2.19 12.98 28.51
N GLU A 97 2.14 14.14 29.17
CA GLU A 97 1.21 15.22 28.91
C GLU A 97 1.44 15.84 27.52
N GLU A 98 2.70 16.05 27.15
CA GLU A 98 3.06 16.51 25.80
C GLU A 98 2.70 15.48 24.73
N MET A 99 3.07 14.21 24.93
CA MET A 99 2.74 13.14 23.98
C MET A 99 1.22 13.02 23.77
N LYS A 100 0.44 13.13 24.85
CA LYS A 100 -1.03 13.16 24.77
C LYS A 100 -1.52 14.38 24.00
N ARG A 101 -0.97 15.57 24.28
CA ARG A 101 -1.31 16.81 23.55
C ARG A 101 -0.99 16.69 22.06
N PHE A 102 0.10 16.03 21.69
CA PHE A 102 0.48 15.77 20.31
C PHE A 102 -0.37 14.69 19.62
N GLY A 103 -1.29 14.03 20.33
CA GLY A 103 -2.21 13.07 19.73
C GLY A 103 -1.60 11.68 19.50
N VAL A 104 -0.60 11.29 20.28
CA VAL A 104 0.04 9.96 20.19
C VAL A 104 -0.96 8.79 20.19
N ASP A 105 -2.09 8.95 20.88
CA ASP A 105 -3.15 7.94 21.02
C ASP A 105 -3.69 7.49 19.66
N GLN A 106 -3.68 8.35 18.64
CA GLN A 106 -4.14 7.98 17.30
C GLN A 106 -3.22 6.93 16.66
N GLY A 107 -1.90 7.05 16.82
CA GLY A 107 -0.95 6.05 16.37
C GLY A 107 -1.14 4.71 17.07
N SER A 108 -1.25 4.73 18.41
CA SER A 108 -1.50 3.53 19.19
C SER A 108 -2.85 2.87 18.85
N ALA A 109 -3.89 3.65 18.56
CA ALA A 109 -5.17 3.13 18.10
C ALA A 109 -5.06 2.39 16.77
N VAL A 110 -4.30 2.92 15.80
CA VAL A 110 -4.04 2.24 14.53
C VAL A 110 -3.24 0.96 14.76
N TYR A 111 -2.19 1.00 15.58
CA TYR A 111 -1.40 -0.20 15.92
C TYR A 111 -2.28 -1.30 16.53
N ASN A 112 -3.06 -0.97 17.55
CA ASN A 112 -3.97 -1.90 18.21
C ASN A 112 -5.00 -2.49 17.24
N ALA A 113 -5.48 -1.70 16.27
CA ALA A 113 -6.41 -2.23 15.26
C ALA A 113 -5.77 -3.25 14.31
N ILE A 114 -4.46 -3.13 14.02
CA ILE A 114 -3.73 -4.17 13.27
C ILE A 114 -3.58 -5.43 14.14
N GLU A 115 -3.28 -5.27 15.43
CA GLU A 115 -3.23 -6.41 16.36
C GLU A 115 -4.59 -7.12 16.47
N ASP A 116 -5.68 -6.36 16.63
CA ASP A 116 -7.03 -6.90 16.66
C ASP A 116 -7.37 -7.62 15.35
N ALA A 117 -6.96 -7.09 14.20
CA ALA A 117 -7.12 -7.77 12.92
C ALA A 117 -6.36 -9.11 12.89
N ALA A 118 -5.14 -9.14 13.44
CA ALA A 118 -4.39 -10.37 13.58
C ALA A 118 -5.11 -11.38 14.50
N LEU A 119 -5.70 -10.93 15.60
CA LEU A 119 -6.49 -11.76 16.51
C LEU A 119 -7.78 -12.31 15.86
N ARG A 120 -8.39 -11.55 14.94
CA ARG A 120 -9.50 -12.01 14.09
C ARG A 120 -9.06 -12.96 12.95
N ASN A 121 -7.79 -13.37 12.94
CA ASN A 121 -7.18 -14.25 11.93
C ASN A 121 -7.21 -13.67 10.50
N VAL A 122 -7.18 -12.34 10.37
CA VAL A 122 -6.95 -11.66 9.09
C VAL A 122 -5.54 -12.01 8.59
N SER A 123 -5.38 -12.27 7.30
CA SER A 123 -4.07 -12.48 6.67
C SER A 123 -3.36 -11.13 6.48
N ILE A 124 -2.33 -10.84 7.28
CA ILE A 124 -1.63 -9.55 7.27
C ILE A 124 -0.25 -9.68 6.64
N ARG A 125 0.08 -8.77 5.72
CA ARG A 125 1.40 -8.69 5.08
C ARG A 125 1.96 -7.27 5.21
N LEU A 126 3.07 -7.14 5.92
CA LEU A 126 3.75 -5.89 6.20
C LEU A 126 5.05 -5.82 5.40
N LEU A 127 5.12 -4.95 4.40
CA LEU A 127 6.32 -4.70 3.61
C LEU A 127 6.95 -3.38 4.06
N GLN A 128 8.23 -3.43 4.40
CA GLN A 128 8.94 -2.27 4.93
C GLN A 128 10.32 -2.08 4.32
N HIS A 129 10.93 -0.93 4.60
CA HIS A 129 12.36 -0.68 4.40
C HIS A 129 13.12 -0.72 5.73
N SER A 130 14.45 -0.85 5.67
CA SER A 130 15.34 -0.69 6.82
C SER A 130 16.62 0.04 6.41
N GLY A 131 17.36 0.58 7.38
CA GLY A 131 18.58 1.36 7.11
C GLY A 131 18.36 2.87 7.06
N VAL A 132 17.19 3.36 7.48
CA VAL A 132 17.01 4.74 7.93
C VAL A 132 17.24 4.80 9.43
N TYR A 133 17.86 5.87 9.95
CA TYR A 133 18.06 6.06 11.38
C TYR A 133 16.87 6.78 12.02
N PRO A 134 16.39 6.34 13.19
CA PRO A 134 16.68 5.06 13.85
C PRO A 134 16.00 3.88 13.12
N ASP A 135 16.42 2.64 13.40
CA ASP A 135 15.80 1.46 12.78
C ASP A 135 14.38 1.21 13.33
N PHE A 136 13.41 1.32 12.45
CA PHE A 136 11.97 1.27 12.72
C PHE A 136 11.33 -0.06 12.32
N THR A 137 12.11 -1.15 12.26
CA THR A 137 11.59 -2.47 11.86
C THR A 137 11.00 -3.29 13.01
N LYS A 138 11.17 -2.84 14.26
CA LYS A 138 10.77 -3.60 15.46
C LYS A 138 9.26 -3.81 15.54
N GLU A 139 8.46 -2.76 15.42
CA GLU A 139 6.99 -2.82 15.54
C GLU A 139 6.34 -3.91 14.66
N PRO A 140 6.56 -3.94 13.33
CA PRO A 140 5.95 -4.96 12.48
C PRO A 140 6.60 -6.33 12.66
N THR A 141 7.86 -6.42 13.10
CA THR A 141 8.51 -7.69 13.42
C THR A 141 7.89 -8.32 14.66
N ASP A 142 7.65 -7.54 15.70
CA ASP A 142 6.98 -7.99 16.92
C ASP A 142 5.52 -8.38 16.65
N LEU A 143 4.83 -7.62 15.79
CA LEU A 143 3.46 -7.94 15.39
C LEU A 143 3.42 -9.30 14.65
N ALA A 144 4.40 -9.60 13.80
CA ALA A 144 4.52 -10.89 13.13
C ALA A 144 4.98 -12.04 14.04
N SER A 145 5.71 -11.74 15.11
CA SER A 145 6.29 -12.74 16.00
C SER A 145 5.20 -13.61 16.64
N GLY A 146 5.31 -14.93 16.49
CA GLY A 146 4.36 -15.89 17.05
C GLY A 146 2.99 -15.92 16.38
N ARG A 147 2.73 -15.14 15.32
CA ARG A 147 1.43 -15.05 14.64
C ARG A 147 1.52 -15.61 13.21
N PRO A 148 0.99 -16.83 12.92
CA PRO A 148 1.14 -17.46 11.59
C PRO A 148 0.40 -16.72 10.47
N ASN A 149 -0.61 -15.93 10.80
CA ASN A 149 -1.39 -15.11 9.88
C ASN A 149 -0.78 -13.72 9.61
N VAL A 150 0.33 -13.37 10.26
CA VAL A 150 1.02 -12.09 10.06
C VAL A 150 2.42 -12.35 9.50
N LYS A 151 2.77 -11.66 8.41
CA LYS A 151 4.12 -11.73 7.82
C LYS A 151 4.69 -10.33 7.71
N SER A 152 5.91 -10.13 8.18
CA SER A 152 6.68 -8.91 7.99
C SER A 152 7.91 -9.20 7.12
N VAL A 153 8.15 -8.38 6.09
CA VAL A 153 9.32 -8.50 5.21
C VAL A 153 9.98 -7.16 4.98
N THR A 154 11.31 -7.16 5.00
CA THR A 154 12.12 -5.97 4.70
C THR A 154 12.66 -6.05 3.28
N LEU A 155 12.39 -5.03 2.48
CA LEU A 155 12.94 -4.86 1.12
C LEU A 155 14.00 -3.75 1.10
N LEU A 156 15.23 -4.15 0.79
CA LEU A 156 16.36 -3.24 0.60
C LEU A 156 16.60 -3.02 -0.89
N LEU A 157 16.10 -1.91 -1.45
CA LEU A 157 16.34 -1.55 -2.86
C LEU A 157 17.83 -1.33 -3.14
N SER A 158 18.62 -0.92 -2.15
CA SER A 158 20.08 -0.83 -2.25
C SER A 158 20.75 -2.15 -2.66
N LYS A 159 20.19 -3.30 -2.28
CA LYS A 159 20.69 -4.61 -2.72
C LYS A 159 20.43 -4.90 -4.20
N TRP A 160 19.51 -4.19 -4.83
CA TRP A 160 19.08 -4.39 -6.22
C TRP A 160 19.62 -3.33 -7.17
N TRP A 161 19.77 -2.09 -6.69
CA TRP A 161 20.19 -0.94 -7.48
C TRP A 161 21.41 -0.18 -6.93
N GLY A 162 22.05 -0.69 -5.88
CA GLY A 162 23.17 -0.02 -5.19
C GLY A 162 22.74 1.10 -4.24
N SER A 163 21.54 1.65 -4.42
CA SER A 163 20.92 2.65 -3.55
C SER A 163 19.39 2.56 -3.58
N GLY A 164 18.73 3.47 -2.86
CA GLY A 164 17.27 3.61 -2.87
C GLY A 164 16.56 2.98 -1.68
N ILE A 165 15.36 3.50 -1.43
CA ILE A 165 14.51 3.15 -0.29
C ILE A 165 13.07 2.90 -0.76
N ILE A 166 12.29 2.14 0.02
CA ILE A 166 10.83 2.08 -0.18
C ILE A 166 10.24 3.37 0.37
N HIS A 167 9.70 4.23 -0.49
CA HIS A 167 9.04 5.48 -0.09
C HIS A 167 7.52 5.42 -0.30
N THR A 168 6.97 4.23 -0.52
CA THR A 168 5.54 4.01 -0.74
C THR A 168 4.80 3.90 0.60
N LYS A 169 3.62 4.51 0.70
CA LYS A 169 2.71 4.39 1.84
C LYS A 169 1.33 3.99 1.34
N VAL A 170 1.06 2.69 1.44
CA VAL A 170 -0.12 2.07 0.83
C VAL A 170 -0.70 1.06 1.80
N TRP A 171 -2.02 1.07 1.93
CA TRP A 171 -2.77 0.07 2.68
C TRP A 171 -3.85 -0.50 1.78
N ILE A 172 -4.02 -1.82 1.78
CA ILE A 172 -5.02 -2.53 0.99
C ILE A 172 -5.79 -3.46 1.93
N SER A 173 -7.09 -3.20 2.11
CA SER A 173 -7.98 -4.02 2.92
C SER A 173 -8.91 -4.84 2.02
N ASP A 174 -9.00 -6.14 2.30
CA ASP A 174 -9.89 -7.12 1.66
C ASP A 174 -9.92 -7.06 0.13
N ARG A 175 -8.81 -6.64 -0.48
CA ARG A 175 -8.62 -6.52 -1.93
C ARG A 175 -9.65 -5.59 -2.59
N LYS A 176 -10.19 -4.62 -1.85
CA LYS A 176 -11.23 -3.70 -2.32
C LYS A 176 -11.05 -2.26 -1.84
N ASP A 177 -10.57 -2.06 -0.62
CA ASP A 177 -10.40 -0.73 -0.05
C ASP A 177 -8.91 -0.39 -0.02
N VAL A 178 -8.56 0.82 -0.43
CA VAL A 178 -7.16 1.22 -0.61
C VAL A 178 -6.93 2.62 -0.05
N TYR A 179 -5.88 2.78 0.73
CA TYR A 179 -5.28 4.09 0.99
C TYR A 179 -3.95 4.21 0.25
N ILE A 180 -3.74 5.36 -0.40
CA ILE A 180 -2.46 5.78 -0.99
C ILE A 180 -2.23 7.23 -0.59
N GLY A 181 -1.10 7.55 0.03
CA GLY A 181 -0.83 8.92 0.44
C GLY A 181 0.62 9.18 0.84
N SER A 182 0.86 10.35 1.42
CA SER A 182 2.17 10.79 1.88
C SER A 182 2.49 10.38 3.31
N ALA A 183 1.47 10.17 4.15
CA ALA A 183 1.63 9.81 5.57
C ALA A 183 2.39 8.50 5.75
N ASN A 184 3.49 8.55 6.51
CA ASN A 184 4.21 7.37 6.98
C ASN A 184 3.38 6.62 8.03
N ASN A 185 3.78 5.38 8.33
CA ASN A 185 3.18 4.57 9.38
C ASN A 185 3.76 4.94 10.75
N ASP A 186 3.65 6.22 11.13
CA ASP A 186 4.06 6.72 12.43
C ASP A 186 3.03 7.69 12.99
N TRP A 187 2.99 7.81 14.32
CA TRP A 187 1.98 8.63 15.00
C TRP A 187 2.08 10.12 14.61
N LYS A 188 3.26 10.64 14.26
CA LYS A 188 3.46 12.05 13.88
C LYS A 188 2.88 12.31 12.49
N SER A 189 3.06 11.40 11.53
CA SER A 189 2.39 11.52 10.23
C SER A 189 0.85 11.49 10.34
N LEU A 190 0.28 10.98 11.43
CA LEU A 190 -1.18 11.01 11.65
C LEU A 190 -1.68 12.31 12.29
N THR A 191 -0.85 12.97 13.09
CA THR A 191 -1.30 14.07 13.98
C THR A 191 -0.47 15.34 13.95
N GLN A 192 0.79 15.30 13.51
CA GLN A 192 1.78 16.37 13.62
C GLN A 192 2.43 16.77 12.29
N VAL A 193 2.16 16.03 11.20
CA VAL A 193 2.67 16.36 9.86
C VAL A 193 1.50 16.66 8.93
N LYS A 194 1.71 17.61 8.02
CA LYS A 194 0.78 17.88 6.93
C LYS A 194 0.92 16.78 5.89
N GLU A 195 -0.08 15.91 5.82
CA GLU A 195 -0.11 14.79 4.89
C GLU A 195 -1.36 14.85 4.02
N VAL A 196 -1.29 14.26 2.83
CA VAL A 196 -2.41 14.13 1.91
C VAL A 196 -2.44 12.72 1.32
N GLY A 197 -3.63 12.21 1.10
CA GLY A 197 -3.84 10.93 0.45
C GLY A 197 -5.23 10.80 -0.16
N ILE A 198 -5.45 9.63 -0.75
CA ILE A 198 -6.74 9.20 -1.27
C ILE A 198 -7.14 7.90 -0.59
N TYR A 199 -8.39 7.86 -0.13
CA TYR A 199 -9.04 6.64 0.35
C TYR A 199 -10.07 6.20 -0.68
N LEU A 200 -9.96 4.96 -1.12
CA LEU A 200 -10.80 4.33 -2.12
C LEU A 200 -11.58 3.21 -1.43
N VAL A 201 -12.91 3.20 -1.54
CA VAL A 201 -13.78 2.19 -0.93
C VAL A 201 -14.57 1.45 -1.98
N ASP A 202 -14.62 0.12 -1.82
CA ASP A 202 -15.27 -0.81 -2.73
C ASP A 202 -14.77 -0.65 -4.18
N CYS A 203 -13.45 -0.53 -4.33
CA CYS A 203 -12.74 -0.32 -5.60
C CYS A 203 -11.88 -1.54 -6.00
N PRO A 204 -12.45 -2.75 -6.19
CA PRO A 204 -11.67 -3.99 -6.38
C PRO A 204 -10.78 -3.99 -7.63
N LYS A 205 -11.15 -3.25 -8.68
CA LYS A 205 -10.30 -3.11 -9.88
C LYS A 205 -9.02 -2.31 -9.59
N ILE A 206 -9.13 -1.23 -8.82
CA ILE A 206 -7.97 -0.42 -8.41
C ILE A 206 -7.14 -1.21 -7.41
N ALA A 207 -7.77 -1.80 -6.40
CA ALA A 207 -7.11 -2.65 -5.42
C ALA A 207 -6.29 -3.75 -6.10
N LYS A 208 -6.84 -4.46 -7.10
CA LYS A 208 -6.10 -5.49 -7.86
C LYS A 208 -4.81 -4.95 -8.53
N SER A 209 -4.85 -3.73 -9.07
CA SER A 209 -3.66 -3.10 -9.67
C SER A 209 -2.62 -2.76 -8.61
N VAL A 210 -3.06 -2.22 -7.47
CA VAL A 210 -2.17 -1.88 -6.34
C VAL A 210 -1.61 -3.14 -5.68
N GLU A 211 -2.40 -4.21 -5.54
CA GLU A 211 -1.96 -5.53 -5.08
C GLU A 211 -0.93 -6.15 -6.02
N THR A 212 -1.04 -5.92 -7.34
CA THR A 212 -0.02 -6.39 -8.29
C THR A 212 1.32 -5.69 -8.02
N TYR A 213 1.29 -4.39 -7.73
CA TYR A 213 2.49 -3.66 -7.31
C TYR A 213 3.03 -4.18 -5.97
N PHE A 214 2.18 -4.35 -4.96
CA PHE A 214 2.54 -4.97 -3.68
C PHE A 214 3.19 -6.34 -3.88
N GLY A 215 2.56 -7.21 -4.66
CA GLY A 215 3.02 -8.57 -4.92
C GLY A 215 4.38 -8.62 -5.60
N ASN A 216 4.66 -7.68 -6.52
CA ASN A 216 5.99 -7.55 -7.12
C ASN A 216 7.04 -7.18 -6.08
N LEU A 217 6.80 -6.17 -5.23
CA LEU A 217 7.75 -5.79 -4.17
C LEU A 217 7.92 -6.91 -3.14
N TRP A 218 6.82 -7.56 -2.74
CA TRP A 218 6.83 -8.70 -1.83
C TRP A 218 7.66 -9.86 -2.38
N LYS A 219 7.49 -10.18 -3.67
CA LYS A 219 8.30 -11.19 -4.34
C LYS A 219 9.76 -10.77 -4.38
N LEU A 220 10.05 -9.52 -4.71
CA LEU A 220 11.40 -8.96 -4.75
C LEU A 220 12.11 -9.10 -3.40
N ALA A 221 11.40 -8.87 -2.28
CA ALA A 221 11.92 -9.03 -0.93
C ALA A 221 12.34 -10.48 -0.60
N SER A 222 11.73 -11.47 -1.26
CA SER A 222 12.02 -12.90 -1.06
C SER A 222 13.15 -13.46 -1.95
N LEU A 223 13.60 -12.70 -2.96
CA LEU A 223 14.61 -13.18 -3.90
C LEU A 223 16.03 -12.91 -3.37
N ASN A 224 16.96 -13.83 -3.65
CA ASN A 224 18.38 -13.62 -3.40
C ASN A 224 18.93 -12.60 -4.40
N SER A 225 19.00 -11.33 -4.01
CA SER A 225 19.47 -10.24 -4.88
C SER A 225 20.81 -10.56 -5.53
N SER A 226 21.77 -11.13 -4.79
CA SER A 226 23.11 -11.44 -5.32
C SER A 226 23.10 -12.42 -6.50
N ALA A 227 22.11 -13.32 -6.58
CA ALA A 227 21.95 -14.22 -7.72
C ALA A 227 21.37 -13.50 -8.96
N TYR A 228 20.55 -12.47 -8.72
CA TYR A 228 19.74 -11.79 -9.73
C TYR A 228 20.21 -10.36 -10.03
N THR A 229 21.36 -9.91 -9.54
CA THR A 229 21.94 -8.60 -9.89
C THR A 229 23.22 -8.76 -10.72
N ARG A 230 23.52 -7.74 -11.52
CA ARG A 230 24.76 -7.58 -12.29
C ARG A 230 25.31 -6.19 -12.09
N THR A 231 26.62 -6.05 -12.17
CA THR A 231 27.29 -4.75 -12.28
C THR A 231 27.50 -4.46 -13.76
N VAL A 232 26.97 -3.34 -14.23
CA VAL A 232 27.10 -2.87 -15.62
C VAL A 232 27.79 -1.52 -15.64
N SER A 233 28.66 -1.30 -16.63
CA SER A 233 29.25 0.02 -16.87
C SER A 233 28.26 0.87 -17.65
N ASP A 234 27.82 1.98 -17.06
CA ASP A 234 27.00 2.98 -17.71
C ASP A 234 27.91 4.05 -18.32
N GLN A 235 28.11 3.98 -19.63
CA GLN A 235 28.99 4.88 -20.37
C GLN A 235 28.49 6.33 -20.37
N GLN A 236 27.17 6.56 -20.35
CA GLN A 236 26.59 7.91 -20.37
C GLN A 236 26.97 8.68 -19.10
N TRP A 237 26.99 7.97 -17.97
CA TRP A 237 27.24 8.56 -16.66
C TRP A 237 28.62 8.23 -16.08
N GLN A 238 29.42 7.45 -16.80
CA GLN A 238 30.76 6.99 -16.39
C GLN A 238 30.79 6.34 -15.00
N VAL A 239 29.76 5.56 -14.68
CA VAL A 239 29.62 4.86 -13.38
C VAL A 239 29.32 3.39 -13.56
N ASN A 240 29.75 2.57 -12.60
CA ASN A 240 29.29 1.19 -12.48
C ASN A 240 27.98 1.14 -11.70
N ARG A 241 26.96 0.50 -12.27
CA ARG A 241 25.64 0.33 -11.65
C ARG A 241 25.39 -1.12 -11.30
N THR A 242 24.92 -1.36 -10.08
CA THR A 242 24.23 -2.61 -9.76
C THR A 242 22.81 -2.52 -10.31
N VAL A 243 22.39 -3.51 -11.10
CA VAL A 243 21.05 -3.59 -11.67
C VAL A 243 20.54 -5.04 -11.62
N PRO A 244 19.22 -5.27 -11.59
CA PRO A 244 18.68 -6.62 -11.77
C PRO A 244 19.09 -7.20 -13.12
N CYS A 245 19.23 -8.52 -13.21
CA CYS A 245 19.68 -9.22 -14.43
C CYS A 245 18.69 -9.15 -15.58
N TRP A 246 17.46 -8.65 -15.35
CA TRP A 246 16.46 -8.34 -16.39
C TRP A 246 16.44 -6.85 -16.76
N SER A 247 17.40 -6.06 -16.29
CA SER A 247 17.47 -4.62 -16.53
C SER A 247 17.71 -4.30 -18.00
N HIS A 248 17.19 -3.16 -18.44
CA HIS A 248 17.40 -2.65 -19.79
C HIS A 248 18.86 -2.21 -20.04
N PHE A 249 19.65 -1.97 -18.99
CA PHE A 249 21.08 -1.69 -19.07
C PHE A 249 21.95 -2.91 -19.43
N ILE A 250 21.37 -4.11 -19.48
CA ILE A 250 22.05 -5.36 -19.89
C ILE A 250 21.64 -5.67 -21.32
N ASP A 251 22.54 -6.25 -22.13
CA ASP A 251 22.20 -6.71 -23.48
C ASP A 251 21.02 -7.68 -23.44
N SER A 252 20.08 -7.54 -24.37
CA SER A 252 18.85 -8.33 -24.41
C SER A 252 19.09 -9.85 -24.38
N LYS A 253 20.20 -10.35 -24.93
CA LYS A 253 20.56 -11.78 -24.97
C LYS A 253 21.13 -12.28 -23.64
N GLU A 254 21.67 -11.38 -22.83
CA GLU A 254 22.27 -11.69 -21.52
C GLU A 254 21.28 -11.52 -20.37
N ARG A 255 20.10 -10.96 -20.64
CA ARG A 255 19.07 -10.76 -19.61
C ARG A 255 18.53 -12.09 -19.11
N CYS A 256 18.45 -12.24 -17.80
CA CYS A 256 17.77 -13.38 -17.19
C CYS A 256 16.25 -13.27 -17.38
N ARG A 257 15.56 -14.42 -17.41
CA ARG A 257 14.09 -14.42 -17.36
C ARG A 257 13.63 -13.96 -15.97
N CYS A 258 12.59 -13.14 -15.94
CA CYS A 258 11.94 -12.77 -14.68
C CYS A 258 11.31 -14.00 -14.03
N VAL A 259 11.52 -14.14 -12.71
CA VAL A 259 11.01 -15.28 -11.94
C VAL A 259 9.50 -15.10 -11.70
N GLY A 260 8.70 -16.05 -12.18
CA GLY A 260 7.33 -16.34 -11.70
C GLY A 260 6.35 -15.16 -11.64
N GLY A 261 5.86 -14.68 -12.79
CA GLY A 261 4.75 -13.70 -12.86
C GLY A 261 5.09 -12.26 -12.49
N PHE A 262 6.37 -11.96 -12.27
CA PHE A 262 6.88 -10.63 -11.93
C PHE A 262 6.68 -9.63 -13.09
N SER A 263 5.92 -8.56 -12.86
CA SER A 263 5.69 -7.52 -13.89
C SER A 263 6.68 -6.36 -13.73
N ILE A 264 7.69 -6.32 -14.60
CA ILE A 264 8.79 -5.34 -14.59
C ILE A 264 8.30 -3.89 -14.76
N ASN A 265 7.20 -3.68 -15.49
CA ASN A 265 6.71 -2.35 -15.87
C ASN A 265 6.21 -1.52 -14.68
N LEU A 266 5.76 -2.16 -13.60
CA LEU A 266 5.20 -1.47 -12.43
C LEU A 266 6.25 -0.95 -11.45
N ILE A 267 7.44 -1.56 -11.40
CA ILE A 267 8.53 -1.09 -10.51
C ILE A 267 9.17 0.19 -11.07
N LYS A 268 9.24 0.33 -12.40
CA LYS A 268 9.83 1.50 -13.07
C LYS A 268 9.14 2.82 -12.70
N LEU A 269 7.82 2.81 -12.47
CA LEU A 269 7.05 4.03 -12.24
C LEU A 269 7.36 4.72 -10.90
N PHE A 270 7.77 3.98 -9.87
CA PHE A 270 7.98 4.54 -8.52
C PHE A 270 9.43 4.55 -8.05
N VAL A 271 10.31 3.68 -8.59
CA VAL A 271 11.77 3.80 -8.33
C VAL A 271 12.35 5.05 -9.00
N SER A 272 11.75 5.49 -10.11
CA SER A 272 12.20 6.70 -10.85
C SER A 272 12.17 7.96 -9.99
N TRP A 273 11.15 8.19 -9.16
CA TRP A 273 11.07 9.37 -8.30
C TRP A 273 12.20 9.45 -7.26
N ASN A 274 12.72 8.30 -6.79
CA ASN A 274 13.82 8.26 -5.82
C ASN A 274 15.22 8.29 -6.46
N GLN A 275 15.38 7.87 -7.72
CA GLN A 275 16.69 7.92 -8.39
C GLN A 275 17.07 9.31 -8.91
N PHE A 276 16.09 10.18 -9.22
CA PHE A 276 16.38 11.53 -9.69
C PHE A 276 16.88 12.49 -8.59
N LEU A 277 16.67 12.16 -7.30
CA LEU A 277 17.06 13.03 -6.18
C LEU A 277 18.42 12.68 -5.55
N LEU A 278 19.07 11.58 -5.95
CA LEU A 278 20.36 11.13 -5.41
C LEU A 278 21.54 11.29 -6.37
N VAL A 279 21.36 12.05 -7.46
CA VAL A 279 22.48 12.55 -8.27
C VAL A 279 22.74 14.01 -7.88
N ARG A 280 23.30 14.19 -6.70
CA ARG A 280 24.28 15.25 -6.37
C ARG A 280 25.22 14.71 -5.31
#